data_AF-A0A3N1GRY0-F1
#
_entry.id   AF-A0A3N1GRY0-F1
#
_cell.length_a   1.000
_cell.length_b   1.000
_cell.length_c   1.000
_cell.angle_alpha   90.00
_cell.angle_beta   90.00
_cell.angle_gamma   90.00
#
_symmetry.space_group_name_H-M   'P 1'
#
loop_
_entity.id
_entity.type
_entity.pdbx_description
1 polymer ?
#
loop_
_entity_poly.entity_id
_entity_poly.type
_entity_poly.pdbx_seq_one_letter_code
_entity_poly.pdbx_strand_id
1 'polypeptide(L)'
;MTAHRSLDKDALRSLLSGLRDTSWSWREADVPALAAGLGWHLGEVVTGTGAVADPGHGLGRKAVRFAFDDGQVRRITMRITSIIDEDDQTDQAFLREVCQQAAALGAEVLGEPTTGPAGGGQVRWRGEQATLVLQVPAVAVTLVWSTNAFQDHWDALSQE
;
A
#
# COMPACT_ATOMS: atom_id res chain seq x y z
N MET A 1 25.19 -5.39 5.99
CA MET A 1 24.00 -5.28 6.87
C MET A 1 23.28 -3.99 6.51
N THR A 2 22.18 -4.10 5.77
CA THR A 2 21.29 -2.96 5.51
C THR A 2 20.46 -2.74 6.77
N ALA A 3 20.42 -1.52 7.30
CA ALA A 3 19.58 -1.25 8.47
C ALA A 3 18.10 -1.38 8.08
N HIS A 4 17.37 -2.30 8.73
CA HIS A 4 15.92 -2.44 8.56
C HIS A 4 15.21 -1.16 8.97
N ARG A 5 14.23 -0.76 8.16
CA ARG A 5 13.35 0.36 8.48
C ARG A 5 11.91 -0.03 8.22
N SER A 6 11.03 0.41 9.08
CA SER A 6 9.58 0.39 8.88
C SER A 6 9.02 1.77 9.18
N LEU A 7 7.79 2.03 8.73
CA LEU A 7 7.02 3.14 9.27
C LEU A 7 6.85 2.95 10.79
N ASP A 8 7.02 4.03 11.54
CA ASP A 8 6.62 4.03 12.94
C ASP A 8 5.08 3.98 13.07
N LYS A 9 4.60 3.73 14.30
CA LYS A 9 3.18 3.54 14.58
C LYS A 9 2.34 4.75 14.20
N ASP A 10 2.84 5.97 14.44
CA ASP A 10 2.07 7.19 14.19
C ASP A 10 2.07 7.55 12.70
N ALA A 11 3.17 7.33 11.99
CA ALA A 11 3.23 7.44 10.54
C ALA A 11 2.27 6.45 9.86
N LEU A 12 2.27 5.17 10.28
CA LEU A 12 1.36 4.17 9.73
C LEU A 12 -0.10 4.48 10.03
N ARG A 13 -0.42 4.92 11.26
CA ARG A 13 -1.79 5.35 11.62
C ARG A 13 -2.25 6.54 10.77
N SER A 14 -1.38 7.52 10.57
CA SER A 14 -1.67 8.71 9.75
C SER A 14 -1.91 8.31 8.31
N LEU A 15 -1.09 7.41 7.76
CA LEU A 15 -1.29 6.83 6.42
C LEU A 15 -2.65 6.14 6.31
N LEU A 16 -2.96 5.19 7.20
CA LEU A 16 -4.22 4.44 7.16
C LEU A 16 -5.45 5.35 7.29
N SER A 17 -5.41 6.33 8.19
CA SER A 17 -6.49 7.31 8.37
C SER A 17 -6.65 8.18 7.13
N GLY A 18 -5.52 8.69 6.58
CA GLY A 18 -5.54 9.49 5.36
C GLY A 18 -6.13 8.74 4.18
N LEU A 19 -5.77 7.46 3.99
CA LEU A 19 -6.33 6.63 2.92
C LEU A 19 -7.83 6.35 3.13
N ARG A 20 -8.28 6.14 4.36
CA ARG A 20 -9.69 5.92 4.70
C ARG A 20 -10.53 7.18 4.43
N ASP A 21 -10.02 8.33 4.84
CA ASP A 21 -10.76 9.59 4.81
C ASP A 21 -10.68 10.28 3.43
N THR A 22 -9.84 9.78 2.52
CA THR A 22 -9.68 10.31 1.16
C THR A 22 -10.63 9.65 0.18
N SER A 23 -11.61 10.41 -0.31
CA SER A 23 -12.35 10.10 -1.54
C SER A 23 -11.78 10.94 -2.70
N TRP A 24 -11.49 10.29 -3.81
CA TRP A 24 -10.92 10.92 -5.01
C TRP A 24 -11.35 10.19 -6.27
N SER A 25 -11.12 10.79 -7.44
CA SER A 25 -11.69 10.36 -8.71
C SER A 25 -11.05 9.09 -9.31
N TRP A 26 -9.90 8.69 -8.81
CA TRP A 26 -9.01 7.69 -9.43
C TRP A 26 -8.48 8.07 -10.81
N ARG A 27 -8.65 9.32 -11.26
CA ARG A 27 -8.12 9.76 -12.56
C ARG A 27 -6.63 10.05 -12.47
N GLU A 28 -5.89 9.69 -13.52
CA GLU A 28 -4.46 10.00 -13.63
C GLU A 28 -4.19 11.50 -13.42
N ALA A 29 -5.05 12.36 -13.98
CA ALA A 29 -4.93 13.82 -13.88
C ALA A 29 -5.01 14.35 -12.43
N ASP A 30 -5.61 13.60 -11.51
CA ASP A 30 -5.84 14.03 -10.12
C ASP A 30 -4.75 13.52 -9.17
N VAL A 31 -3.77 12.75 -9.66
CA VAL A 31 -2.64 12.24 -8.87
C VAL A 31 -1.84 13.35 -8.17
N PRO A 32 -1.54 14.51 -8.80
CA PRO A 32 -0.85 15.60 -8.11
C PRO A 32 -1.63 16.15 -6.91
N ALA A 33 -2.94 16.29 -7.05
CA ALA A 33 -3.80 16.79 -5.97
C ALA A 33 -3.89 15.77 -4.83
N LEU A 34 -4.02 14.48 -5.16
CA LEU A 34 -3.98 13.38 -4.19
C LEU A 34 -2.65 13.36 -3.41
N ALA A 35 -1.53 13.40 -4.12
CA ALA A 35 -0.20 13.38 -3.50
C ALA A 35 -0.03 14.57 -2.55
N ALA A 36 -0.42 15.77 -2.97
CA ALA A 36 -0.38 16.96 -2.11
C ALA A 36 -1.28 16.82 -0.86
N GLY A 37 -2.50 16.29 -1.02
CA GLY A 37 -3.44 16.08 0.09
C GLY A 37 -2.94 15.07 1.13
N LEU A 38 -2.18 14.05 0.69
CA LEU A 38 -1.56 13.05 1.57
C LEU A 38 -0.14 13.45 2.03
N GLY A 39 0.33 14.65 1.68
CA GLY A 39 1.67 15.14 2.04
C GLY A 39 2.82 14.41 1.33
N TRP A 40 2.55 13.72 0.23
CA TRP A 40 3.55 12.99 -0.55
C TRP A 40 4.25 13.90 -1.55
N HIS A 41 5.57 13.72 -1.69
CA HIS A 41 6.36 14.38 -2.71
C HIS A 41 6.30 13.57 -4.01
N LEU A 42 5.52 14.05 -4.96
CA LEU A 42 5.43 13.44 -6.29
C LEU A 42 6.77 13.60 -7.03
N GLY A 43 7.27 12.49 -7.56
CA GLY A 43 8.48 12.43 -8.36
C GLY A 43 8.16 12.34 -9.84
N GLU A 44 8.70 11.30 -10.48
CA GLU A 44 8.49 11.03 -11.90
C GLU A 44 7.05 10.59 -12.19
N VAL A 45 6.46 11.18 -13.23
CA VAL A 45 5.14 10.84 -13.78
C VAL A 45 5.34 10.50 -15.26
N VAL A 46 4.93 9.29 -15.65
CA VAL A 46 4.98 8.81 -17.03
C VAL A 46 3.55 8.55 -17.48
N THR A 47 3.06 9.41 -18.39
CA THR A 47 1.65 9.38 -18.82
C THR A 47 1.24 8.01 -19.36
N GLY A 48 0.09 7.53 -18.92
CA GLY A 48 -0.44 6.22 -19.31
C GLY A 48 0.36 5.01 -18.80
N THR A 49 1.38 5.22 -17.96
CA THR A 49 2.18 4.14 -17.35
C THR A 49 2.09 4.18 -15.83
N GLY A 50 2.41 5.31 -15.21
CA GLY A 50 2.40 5.41 -13.76
C GLY A 50 3.13 6.62 -13.21
N ALA A 51 3.19 6.68 -11.88
CA ALA A 51 3.94 7.70 -11.16
C ALA A 51 4.61 7.11 -9.91
N VAL A 52 5.57 7.84 -9.37
CA VAL A 52 6.21 7.52 -8.08
C VAL A 52 6.15 8.70 -7.14
N ALA A 53 6.03 8.43 -5.84
CA ALA A 53 6.11 9.46 -4.81
C ALA A 53 6.90 8.99 -3.58
N ASP A 54 7.42 9.98 -2.86
CA ASP A 54 8.02 9.82 -1.54
C ASP A 54 7.02 10.24 -0.45
N PRO A 55 6.63 9.35 0.47
CA PRO A 55 5.72 9.70 1.55
C PRO A 55 6.43 10.46 2.69
N GLY A 56 7.74 10.72 2.60
CA GLY A 56 8.49 11.52 3.58
C GLY A 56 9.01 10.74 4.79
N HIS A 57 8.78 9.43 4.85
CA HIS A 57 9.13 8.57 5.99
C HIS A 57 10.47 7.83 5.85
N GLY A 58 11.33 8.27 4.94
CA GLY A 58 12.69 7.71 4.81
C GLY A 58 12.77 6.28 4.25
N LEU A 59 11.70 5.79 3.59
CA LEU A 59 11.65 4.52 2.86
C LEU A 59 12.12 4.64 1.40
N GLY A 60 12.53 5.84 1.00
CA GLY A 60 13.09 6.17 -0.31
C GLY A 60 12.07 6.74 -1.30
N ARG A 61 12.58 7.43 -2.32
CA ARG A 61 11.81 8.27 -3.27
C ARG A 61 10.77 7.56 -4.14
N LYS A 62 10.73 6.22 -4.11
CA LYS A 62 9.81 5.36 -4.87
C LYS A 62 9.03 4.42 -3.93
N ALA A 63 8.78 4.85 -2.69
CA ALA A 63 8.02 4.08 -1.73
C ALA A 63 6.53 4.01 -2.07
N VAL A 64 5.99 5.03 -2.73
CA VAL A 64 4.65 4.99 -3.34
C VAL A 64 4.77 4.84 -4.85
N ARG A 65 3.99 3.93 -5.44
CA ARG A 65 3.88 3.74 -6.88
C ARG A 65 2.42 3.74 -7.30
N PHE A 66 2.12 4.51 -8.33
CA PHE A 66 0.82 4.54 -9.00
C PHE A 66 0.94 3.75 -10.29
N ALA A 67 0.01 2.83 -10.55
CA ALA A 67 -0.11 2.16 -11.84
C ALA A 67 -1.27 2.79 -12.62
N PHE A 68 -0.97 3.30 -13.81
CA PHE A 68 -1.97 3.90 -14.69
C PHE A 68 -2.38 2.93 -15.79
N ASP A 69 -3.63 3.06 -16.22
CA ASP A 69 -4.20 2.34 -17.36
C ASP A 69 -5.48 3.07 -17.79
N ASP A 70 -5.65 3.30 -19.09
CA ASP A 70 -6.79 4.03 -19.67
C ASP A 70 -7.10 5.39 -19.01
N GLY A 71 -6.06 6.14 -18.62
CA GLY A 71 -6.19 7.44 -17.96
C GLY A 71 -6.71 7.37 -16.51
N GLN A 72 -6.76 6.17 -15.94
CA GLN A 72 -7.16 5.90 -14.57
C GLN A 72 -5.99 5.31 -13.78
N VAL A 73 -5.98 5.56 -12.48
CA VAL A 73 -5.14 4.86 -11.53
C VAL A 73 -5.82 3.54 -11.18
N ARG A 74 -5.16 2.42 -11.50
CA ARG A 74 -5.69 1.08 -11.18
C ARG A 74 -5.43 0.70 -9.74
N ARG A 75 -4.21 1.00 -9.27
CA ARG A 75 -3.78 0.73 -7.90
C ARG A 75 -2.65 1.66 -7.49
N ILE A 76 -2.56 1.87 -6.19
CA ILE A 76 -1.46 2.55 -5.52
C ILE A 76 -0.79 1.54 -4.60
N THR A 77 0.51 1.32 -4.78
CA THR A 77 1.30 0.42 -3.93
C THR A 77 2.23 1.24 -3.07
N MET A 78 2.14 1.07 -1.76
CA MET A 78 2.91 1.79 -0.75
C MET A 78 3.75 0.78 0.03
N ARG A 79 5.08 0.92 0.02
CA ARG A 79 5.95 0.15 0.92
C ARG A 79 5.87 0.76 2.31
N ILE A 80 5.72 -0.10 3.33
CA ILE A 80 5.80 0.30 4.74
C ILE A 80 7.09 -0.19 5.42
N THR A 81 7.92 -0.96 4.70
CA THR A 81 9.27 -1.35 5.10
C THR A 81 10.32 -1.00 4.05
N SER A 82 11.60 -1.04 4.44
CA SER A 82 12.73 -1.18 3.52
C SER A 82 12.61 -2.50 2.73
N ILE A 83 13.33 -2.57 1.60
CA ILE A 83 13.54 -3.84 0.88
C ILE A 83 14.57 -4.65 1.65
N ILE A 84 14.32 -5.94 1.76
CA ILE A 84 15.18 -6.91 2.44
C ILE A 84 15.84 -7.88 1.44
N ASP A 85 16.77 -8.70 1.94
CA ASP A 85 17.25 -9.91 1.25
C ASP A 85 16.23 -11.05 1.44
N GLU A 86 15.69 -11.60 0.35
CA GLU A 86 14.64 -12.62 0.45
C GLU A 86 15.13 -13.97 1.00
N ASP A 87 16.43 -14.25 0.86
CA ASP A 87 17.05 -15.50 1.29
C ASP A 87 17.49 -15.46 2.77
N ASP A 88 17.44 -14.29 3.42
CA ASP A 88 17.81 -14.14 4.83
C ASP A 88 16.60 -14.37 5.76
N GLN A 89 16.73 -15.35 6.67
CA GLN A 89 15.66 -15.73 7.59
C GLN A 89 15.34 -14.64 8.64
N THR A 90 16.32 -13.83 9.03
CA THR A 90 16.16 -12.70 9.96
C THR A 90 15.35 -11.60 9.30
N ASP A 91 15.67 -11.30 8.06
CA ASP A 91 14.96 -10.34 7.22
C ASP A 91 13.49 -10.75 7.03
N GLN A 92 13.25 -12.03 6.74
CA GLN A 92 11.90 -12.59 6.63
C GLN A 92 11.12 -12.53 7.97
N ALA A 93 11.80 -12.73 9.10
CA ALA A 93 11.19 -12.59 10.43
C ALA A 93 10.75 -11.13 10.69
N PHE A 94 11.60 -10.17 10.32
CA PHE A 94 11.29 -8.75 10.41
C PHE A 94 10.02 -8.39 9.60
N LEU A 95 9.88 -8.87 8.35
CA LEU A 95 8.68 -8.60 7.56
C LEU A 95 7.41 -9.16 8.19
N ARG A 96 7.46 -10.39 8.74
CA ARG A 96 6.30 -11.00 9.41
C ARG A 96 5.89 -10.21 10.64
N GLU A 97 6.84 -9.77 11.45
CA GLU A 97 6.57 -8.95 12.62
C GLU A 97 5.92 -7.62 12.25
N VAL A 98 6.48 -6.89 11.28
CA VAL A 98 5.92 -5.61 10.82
C VAL A 98 4.53 -5.82 10.22
N CYS A 99 4.31 -6.89 9.47
CA CYS A 99 2.99 -7.20 8.91
C CYS A 99 1.95 -7.46 10.01
N GLN A 100 2.28 -8.21 11.06
CA GLN A 100 1.39 -8.44 12.19
C GLN A 100 1.06 -7.14 12.94
N GLN A 101 2.06 -6.29 13.19
CA GLN A 101 1.85 -4.99 13.83
C GLN A 101 0.97 -4.07 12.96
N ALA A 102 1.22 -4.04 11.65
CA ALA A 102 0.44 -3.26 10.71
C ALA A 102 -1.00 -3.76 10.58
N ALA A 103 -1.22 -5.08 10.63
CA ALA A 103 -2.56 -5.66 10.61
C ALA A 103 -3.35 -5.30 11.87
N ALA A 104 -2.73 -5.39 13.05
CA ALA A 104 -3.35 -4.99 14.31
C ALA A 104 -3.73 -3.49 14.31
N LEU A 105 -2.82 -2.62 13.87
CA LEU A 105 -3.09 -1.19 13.76
C LEU A 105 -4.15 -0.89 12.69
N GLY A 106 -4.14 -1.63 11.58
CA GLY A 106 -5.19 -1.57 10.57
C GLY A 106 -6.56 -1.87 11.16
N ALA A 107 -6.67 -2.90 12.00
CA ALA A 107 -7.91 -3.23 12.69
C ALA A 107 -8.37 -2.11 13.65
N GLU A 108 -7.44 -1.48 14.38
CA GLU A 108 -7.75 -0.33 15.25
C GLU A 108 -8.30 0.88 14.46
N VAL A 109 -7.76 1.17 13.27
CA VAL A 109 -8.04 2.39 12.50
C VAL A 109 -9.18 2.23 11.50
N LEU A 110 -9.23 1.07 10.83
CA LEU A 110 -10.15 0.79 9.72
C LEU A 110 -11.32 -0.12 10.14
N GLY A 111 -11.27 -0.69 11.34
CA GLY A 111 -12.21 -1.73 11.79
C GLY A 111 -11.75 -3.14 11.40
N GLU A 112 -12.58 -4.13 11.73
CA GLU A 112 -12.26 -5.55 11.47
C GLU A 112 -11.97 -5.81 9.97
N PRO A 113 -10.91 -6.58 9.64
CA PRO A 113 -10.64 -6.96 8.26
C PRO A 113 -11.81 -7.73 7.64
N THR A 114 -12.16 -7.39 6.40
CA THR A 114 -13.20 -8.10 5.63
C THR A 114 -12.73 -9.47 5.16
N THR A 115 -11.41 -9.67 5.09
CA THR A 115 -10.79 -10.98 4.85
C THR A 115 -9.55 -11.08 5.71
N GLY A 116 -9.55 -12.04 6.63
CA GLY A 116 -8.41 -12.36 7.48
C GLY A 116 -7.38 -13.25 6.77
N PRO A 117 -6.21 -13.49 7.38
CA PRO A 117 -5.07 -14.17 6.76
C PRO A 117 -5.24 -15.69 6.54
N ALA A 118 -6.43 -16.20 6.27
CA ALA A 118 -6.64 -17.60 5.93
C ALA A 118 -6.42 -17.83 4.41
N GLY A 119 -5.26 -18.39 4.06
CA GLY A 119 -5.01 -19.00 2.75
C GLY A 119 -4.20 -18.19 1.72
N GLY A 120 -3.81 -16.94 2.00
CA GLY A 120 -3.10 -16.10 1.01
C GLY A 120 -2.12 -15.05 1.54
N GLY A 121 -1.86 -14.99 2.85
CA GLY A 121 -0.88 -14.05 3.42
C GLY A 121 -1.25 -12.57 3.30
N GLN A 122 -2.51 -12.25 2.97
CA GLN A 122 -3.03 -10.89 2.84
C GLN A 122 -4.06 -10.60 3.94
N VAL A 123 -4.13 -9.33 4.36
CA VAL A 123 -5.19 -8.80 5.22
C VAL A 123 -5.90 -7.68 4.44
N ARG A 124 -7.23 -7.70 4.41
CA ARG A 124 -8.03 -6.80 3.57
C ARG A 124 -9.03 -6.00 4.37
N TRP A 125 -9.16 -4.72 4.04
CA TRP A 125 -10.21 -3.83 4.52
C TRP A 125 -10.93 -3.24 3.32
N ARG A 126 -12.14 -3.73 3.05
CA ARG A 126 -13.00 -3.20 2.01
C ARG A 126 -13.87 -2.08 2.57
N GLY A 127 -13.68 -0.86 2.05
CA GLY A 127 -14.57 0.28 2.28
C GLY A 127 -15.65 0.37 1.21
N GLU A 128 -16.39 1.49 1.20
CA GLU A 128 -17.49 1.70 0.25
C GLU A 128 -17.02 1.76 -1.21
N GLN A 129 -15.92 2.46 -1.48
CA GLN A 129 -15.43 2.71 -2.85
C GLN A 129 -14.14 1.96 -3.19
N ALA A 130 -13.34 1.62 -2.18
CA ALA A 130 -11.99 1.13 -2.36
C ALA A 130 -11.62 0.06 -1.32
N THR A 131 -10.67 -0.79 -1.68
CA THR A 131 -10.11 -1.82 -0.81
C THR A 131 -8.66 -1.47 -0.48
N LEU A 132 -8.30 -1.64 0.78
CA LEU A 132 -6.92 -1.65 1.26
C LEU A 132 -6.47 -3.10 1.49
N VAL A 133 -5.32 -3.47 0.94
CA VAL A 133 -4.73 -4.81 1.07
C VAL A 133 -3.34 -4.68 1.67
N LEU A 134 -3.16 -5.19 2.88
CA LEU A 134 -1.84 -5.40 3.47
C LEU A 134 -1.32 -6.76 3.05
N GLN A 135 -0.10 -6.80 2.54
CA GLN A 135 0.51 -8.03 2.05
C GLN A 135 2.03 -7.97 2.17
N VAL A 136 2.65 -9.15 2.19
CA VAL A 136 4.10 -9.32 2.23
C VAL A 136 4.56 -9.99 0.93
N PRO A 137 4.72 -9.23 -0.17
CA PRO A 137 5.53 -9.73 -1.29
C PRO A 137 6.94 -10.05 -0.80
N ALA A 138 7.64 -10.94 -1.50
CA ALA A 138 8.88 -11.61 -1.07
C ALA A 138 9.92 -10.74 -0.32
N VAL A 139 10.01 -9.44 -0.65
CA VAL A 139 11.07 -8.54 -0.16
C VAL A 139 10.60 -7.31 0.63
N ALA A 140 9.29 -7.11 0.87
CA ALA A 140 8.81 -5.95 1.65
C ALA A 140 7.38 -6.13 2.14
N VAL A 141 6.99 -5.42 3.20
CA VAL A 141 5.57 -5.25 3.53
C VAL A 141 5.00 -4.08 2.72
N THR A 142 3.86 -4.31 2.09
CA THR A 142 3.18 -3.33 1.25
C THR A 142 1.71 -3.19 1.60
N LEU A 143 1.23 -1.96 1.49
CA LEU A 143 -0.17 -1.63 1.49
C LEU A 143 -0.58 -1.26 0.06
N VAL A 144 -1.61 -1.92 -0.46
CA VAL A 144 -2.17 -1.64 -1.78
C VAL A 144 -3.54 -0.99 -1.60
N TRP A 145 -3.77 0.09 -2.33
CA TRP A 145 -5.06 0.78 -2.39
C TRP A 145 -5.58 0.74 -3.83
N SER A 146 -6.77 0.20 -4.01
CA SER A 146 -7.41 0.04 -5.32
C SER A 146 -8.92 0.26 -5.21
N THR A 147 -9.57 0.57 -6.34
CA THR A 147 -11.03 0.55 -6.40
C THR A 147 -11.56 -0.85 -6.14
N ASN A 148 -12.76 -0.94 -5.57
CA ASN A 148 -13.43 -2.22 -5.34
C ASN A 148 -13.59 -3.03 -6.64
N ALA A 149 -13.97 -2.37 -7.75
CA ALA A 149 -14.11 -3.01 -9.05
C ALA A 149 -12.78 -3.60 -9.58
N PHE A 150 -11.66 -2.90 -9.40
CA PHE A 150 -10.35 -3.43 -9.80
C PHE A 150 -9.94 -4.61 -8.93
N GLN A 151 -10.17 -4.53 -7.61
CA GLN A 151 -9.84 -5.62 -6.69
C GLN A 151 -10.64 -6.89 -7.02
N ASP A 152 -11.93 -6.76 -7.30
CA ASP A 152 -12.80 -7.89 -7.65
C ASP A 152 -12.35 -8.56 -8.96
N HIS A 153 -11.94 -7.77 -9.96
CA HIS A 153 -11.37 -8.29 -11.21
C HIS A 153 -10.04 -9.02 -10.98
N TRP A 154 -9.15 -8.46 -10.15
CA TRP A 154 -7.86 -9.08 -9.85
C TRP A 154 -8.01 -10.41 -9.08
N ASP A 155 -8.97 -10.46 -8.15
CA ASP A 155 -9.26 -11.68 -7.40
C ASP A 155 -9.78 -12.81 -8.31
N ALA A 156 -10.57 -12.48 -9.34
CA ALA A 156 -11.03 -13.46 -10.33
C ALA A 156 -9.87 -14.08 -11.13
N LEU A 157 -8.91 -13.25 -11.55
CA LEU A 157 -7.73 -13.73 -12.30
C LEU A 157 -6.75 -14.55 -11.45
N SER A 158 -6.72 -14.31 -10.13
CA SER A 158 -5.78 -14.99 -9.22
C SER A 158 -6.28 -16.38 -8.77
N GLN A 159 -7.48 -16.78 -9.18
CA GLN A 159 -8.08 -18.10 -8.89
C GLN A 159 -7.99 -19.10 -10.07
N GLU A 160 -7.43 -18.66 -11.21
CA GLU A 160 -7.14 -19.50 -12.38
C GLU A 160 -5.70 -20.04 -12.35
#